data_AF-A0A0P9TLM9-F1
#
_entry.id   AF-A0A0P9TLM9-F1
#
_cell.length_a   1.000
_cell.length_b   1.000
_cell.length_c   1.000
_cell.angle_alpha   90.00
_cell.angle_beta   90.00
_cell.angle_gamma   90.00
#
_symmetry.space_group_name_H-M   'P 1'
#
loop_
_entity.id
_entity.type
_entity.pdbx_description
1 polymer ?
#
loop_
_entity_poly.entity_id
_entity_poly.type
_entity_poly.pdbx_seq_one_letter_code
_entity_poly.pdbx_strand_id
1 'polypeptide(L)' 'MAAQDWLGSYRNFDVLGQVLSGISRRLSRPEGLAGGMQELQALYQPLSADFAEFYPLLEDFAQAALAEREATSLG' A
#
# COMPACT_ATOMS: atom_id res chain seq x y z
N MET A 1 12.37 13.78 -15.52
CA MET A 1 11.43 14.18 -14.47
C MET A 1 10.84 12.91 -13.87
N ALA A 2 11.52 12.39 -12.84
CA ALA A 2 11.09 11.36 -11.89
C ALA A 2 12.12 11.45 -10.74
N ALA A 3 12.11 12.59 -10.04
CA ALA A 3 13.19 13.00 -9.13
C ALA A 3 12.79 12.88 -7.64
N GLN A 4 11.67 12.25 -7.32
CA GLN A 4 11.24 12.07 -5.96
C GLN A 4 10.78 10.63 -5.76
N ASP A 5 11.34 9.98 -4.74
CA ASP A 5 10.91 8.70 -4.23
C ASP A 5 9.49 8.85 -3.62
N TRP A 6 8.48 8.87 -4.49
CA TRP A 6 7.09 9.06 -4.10
C TRP A 6 6.63 7.92 -3.18
N LEU A 7 7.08 6.69 -3.43
CA LEU A 7 6.76 5.54 -2.59
C LEU A 7 7.45 5.62 -1.22
N GLY A 8 8.72 5.98 -1.17
CA GLY A 8 9.43 6.22 0.08
C GLY A 8 8.89 7.42 0.87
N SER A 9 8.32 8.42 0.20
CA SER A 9 7.69 9.57 0.87
C SER A 9 6.49 9.17 1.75
N TYR A 10 5.80 8.09 1.41
CA TYR A 10 4.70 7.55 2.22
C TYR A 10 5.17 6.87 3.52
N ARG A 11 6.48 6.65 3.72
CA ARG A 11 7.00 6.27 5.05
C ARG A 11 6.94 7.43 6.04
N ASN A 12 6.83 8.67 5.58
CA ASN A 12 6.73 9.82 6.46
C ASN A 12 5.25 10.10 6.80
N PHE A 13 4.91 10.01 8.08
CA PHE A 13 3.57 10.30 8.59
C PHE A 13 3.11 11.74 8.31
N ASP A 14 4.03 12.71 8.19
CA ASP A 14 3.68 14.10 7.82
C ASP A 14 3.11 14.19 6.40
N VAL A 15 3.61 13.36 5.49
CA VAL A 15 3.13 13.25 4.11
C VAL A 15 1.77 12.56 4.10
N LEU A 16 1.61 11.49 4.88
CA LEU A 16 0.34 10.75 5.01
C LEU A 16 -0.78 11.63 5.59
N GLY A 17 -0.48 12.49 6.57
CA GLY A 17 -1.46 13.42 7.15
C GLY A 17 -2.03 14.40 6.14
N GLN A 18 -1.19 14.91 5.22
CA GLN A 18 -1.63 15.79 4.13
C GLN A 18 -2.50 15.05 3.12
N VAL A 19 -2.16 13.79 2.82
CA VAL A 19 -2.93 12.94 1.91
C VAL A 19 -4.31 12.64 2.49
N LEU A 20 -4.40 12.18 3.74
CA LEU A 20 -5.69 11.91 4.39
C LEU A 20 -6.55 13.17 4.46
N SER A 21 -5.95 14.33 4.78
CA SER A 21 -6.65 15.62 4.78
C SER A 21 -7.11 16.05 3.38
N GLY A 22 -6.35 15.70 2.33
CA GLY A 22 -6.74 15.90 0.94
C GLY A 22 -7.87 14.98 0.48
N ILE A 23 -7.91 13.75 0.97
CA ILE A 23 -8.99 12.79 0.70
C ILE A 23 -10.26 13.22 1.43
N SER A 24 -10.18 13.52 2.74
CA SER A 24 -11.32 13.95 3.56
C SER A 24 -12.07 15.13 2.93
N ARG A 25 -11.35 16.14 2.42
CA ARG A 25 -11.95 17.30 1.73
C ARG A 25 -12.76 16.97 0.47
N ARG A 26 -12.49 15.83 -0.17
CA ARG A 26 -13.18 15.38 -1.40
C ARG A 26 -14.32 14.42 -1.11
N LEU A 27 -14.44 13.91 0.11
CA LEU A 27 -15.53 13.04 0.53
C LEU A 27 -16.80 13.85 0.80
N SER A 28 -17.96 13.27 0.51
CA SER A 28 -19.27 13.84 0.85
C SER A 28 -19.53 13.89 2.36
N ARG A 29 -18.77 13.10 3.14
CA ARG A 29 -18.76 13.07 4.61
C ARG A 29 -17.32 13.11 5.12
N PRO A 30 -16.73 14.30 5.29
CA PRO A 30 -15.31 14.45 5.67
C PRO A 30 -14.98 13.85 7.04
N GLU A 31 -15.95 13.80 7.95
CA GLU A 31 -15.85 13.21 9.28
C GLU A 31 -15.58 11.69 9.28
N GLY A 32 -15.83 11.00 8.17
CA GLY A 32 -15.52 9.57 8.02
C GLY A 32 -14.02 9.24 8.09
N LEU A 33 -13.15 10.25 8.01
CA LEU A 33 -11.70 10.12 8.21
C LEU A 33 -11.19 10.82 9.47
N ALA A 34 -12.08 11.27 10.37
CA ALA A 34 -11.69 11.84 11.64
C ALA A 34 -10.93 10.78 12.46
N GLY A 35 -9.73 11.12 12.96
CA GLY A 35 -8.88 10.17 13.70
C GLY A 35 -8.08 9.20 12.82
N GLY A 36 -8.23 9.24 11.49
CA GLY A 36 -7.59 8.27 10.60
C GLY A 36 -6.05 8.24 10.67
N MET A 37 -5.39 9.35 11.04
CA MET A 37 -3.93 9.35 11.26
C MET A 37 -3.52 8.59 12.51
N GLN A 38 -4.30 8.69 13.59
CA GLN A 38 -4.04 8.00 14.85
C GLN A 38 -4.20 6.49 14.68
N GLU A 39 -5.27 6.08 13.98
CA GLU A 39 -5.48 4.67 13.62
C GLU A 39 -4.36 4.17 12.70
N LEU A 40 -3.99 4.94 11.68
CA LEU A 40 -2.90 4.57 10.77
C LEU A 40 -1.56 4.40 11.50
N GLN A 41 -1.23 5.28 12.46
CA GLN A 41 -0.02 5.14 13.27
C GLN A 41 -0.06 3.90 14.16
N ALA A 42 -1.19 3.65 14.82
CA ALA A 42 -1.36 2.47 15.67
C ALA A 42 -1.27 1.16 14.89
N LEU A 43 -1.79 1.14 13.66
CA LEU A 43 -1.84 -0.03 12.80
C LEU A 43 -0.62 -0.18 11.88
N TYR A 44 0.26 0.81 11.79
CA TYR A 44 1.38 0.78 10.86
C TYR A 44 2.28 -0.44 11.05
N GLN A 45 2.65 -0.74 12.30
CA GLN A 45 3.50 -1.89 12.62
C GLN A 45 2.83 -3.25 12.35
N PRO A 46 1.61 -3.54 12.86
CA PRO A 46 0.97 -4.83 12.56
C PRO A 46 0.71 -5.01 11.06
N LEU A 47 0.25 -3.97 10.35
CA LEU A 47 0.07 -4.06 8.88
C LEU A 47 1.39 -4.27 8.13
N SER A 48 2.50 -3.69 8.62
CA SER A 48 3.83 -3.92 8.04
C SER A 48 4.31 -5.35 8.28
N ALA A 49 3.99 -5.93 9.43
CA ALA A 49 4.29 -7.33 9.74
C ALA A 49 3.48 -8.26 8.84
N ASP A 50 2.17 -8.05 8.73
CA ASP A 50 1.29 -8.80 7.83
C ASP A 50 1.80 -8.73 6.38
N PHE A 51 2.24 -7.55 5.94
CA PHE A 51 2.81 -7.37 4.60
C PHE A 51 4.13 -8.14 4.43
N ALA A 52 5.02 -8.10 5.41
CA ALA A 52 6.30 -8.81 5.36
C ALA A 52 6.11 -10.34 5.33
N GLU A 53 5.06 -10.86 5.97
CA GLU A 53 4.69 -12.27 5.92
C GLU A 53 3.99 -12.64 4.60
N PHE A 54 3.11 -11.79 4.09
CA PHE A 54 2.30 -12.07 2.91
C PHE A 54 3.05 -11.87 1.59
N TYR A 55 3.90 -10.87 1.49
CA TYR A 55 4.50 -10.46 0.21
C TYR A 55 5.32 -11.58 -0.48
N PRO A 56 6.16 -12.37 0.23
CA PRO A 56 6.86 -13.50 -0.39
C PRO A 56 5.90 -14.56 -0.95
N LEU A 57 4.78 -14.81 -0.27
CA LEU A 57 3.77 -15.78 -0.73
C LEU A 57 3.10 -15.31 -2.03
N LEU A 58 2.85 -14.00 -2.14
CA LEU A 58 2.33 -13.40 -3.36
C LEU A 58 3.33 -13.48 -4.51
N GLU A 59 4.62 -13.26 -4.24
CA GLU A 59 5.69 -13.40 -5.23
C GLU A 59 5.75 -14.84 -5.76
N ASP A 60 5.79 -15.84 -4.87
CA ASP A 60 5.81 -17.26 -5.24
C ASP A 60 4.61 -17.65 -6.12
N PHE A 61 3.42 -17.22 -5.73
CA PHE A 61 2.20 -17.44 -6.51
C PHE A 61 2.29 -16.82 -7.91
N ALA A 62 2.73 -15.55 -7.99
CA ALA A 62 2.83 -14.85 -9.27
C ALA A 62 3.88 -15.49 -10.18
N GLN A 63 5.03 -15.92 -9.64
CA GLN A 63 6.06 -16.60 -10.41
C GLN A 63 5.58 -17.96 -10.94
N ALA A 64 4.87 -18.75 -10.12
CA ALA A 64 4.27 -19.99 -10.56
C ALA A 64 3.27 -19.76 -11.71
N ALA A 65 2.39 -18.77 -11.58
CA ALA A 65 1.42 -18.42 -12.61
C ALA A 65 2.08 -17.95 -13.93
N LEU A 66 3.23 -17.26 -13.86
CA LEU A 66 3.99 -16.87 -15.04
C LEU A 66 4.60 -18.09 -15.75
N ALA A 67 5.25 -18.98 -14.99
CA ALA A 67 5.87 -20.18 -15.53
C ALA A 67 4.84 -21.11 -16.22
N GLU A 68 3.65 -21.26 -15.64
CA GLU A 68 2.56 -22.05 -16.23
C GLU A 68 2.08 -21.47 -17.58
N ARG A 69 2.01 -20.14 -17.68
CA ARG A 69 1.60 -19.46 -18.93
C ARG A 69 2.65 -19.62 -20.03
N GLU A 70 3.93 -19.57 -19.68
CA GLU A 70 5.02 -19.83 -20.62
C GLU A 70 5.00 -21.28 -21.12
N ALA A 71 4.79 -22.25 -20.21
CA ALA A 71 4.68 -23.66 -20.56
C ALA A 71 3.49 -23.96 -21.49
N THR A 72 2.35 -23.31 -21.25
CA THR A 72 1.13 -23.46 -22.08
C THR A 72 1.27 -22.76 -23.44
N SER A 73 2.14 -21.76 -23.58
CA SER A 73 2.38 -21.07 -24.86
C SER A 73 3.35 -21.81 -25.78
N LEU A 74 4.07 -22.82 -25.27
CA LEU A 74 5.09 -23.59 -26.01
C LEU A 74 4.61 -24.99 -26.45
N GLY A 75 3.40 -25.41 -26.04
CA GLY A 75 2.76 -26.66 -26.44
C GLY A 75 1.62 -26.44 -27.43
#